data_AF-A0A2T0HI16-F1
#
_entry.id   AF-A0A2T0HI16-F1
#
_cell.length_a   1.000
_cell.length_b   1.000
_cell.length_c   1.000
_cell.angle_alpha   90.00
_cell.angle_beta   90.00
_cell.angle_gamma   90.00
#
_symmetry.space_group_name_H-M   'P 1'
#
loop_
_entity.id
_entity.type
_entity.pdbx_description
1 polymer ?
#
loop_
_entity_poly.entity_id
_entity_poly.type
_entity_poly.pdbx_seq_one_letter_code
_entity_poly.pdbx_strand_id
1 'polypeptide(L)' 'MTLLLDGQEVRGKNLKVTGNLRIESDDLSGQTSNTDKGHKGFKPKTLTVSLMIPFVDQVQLRDLMRLVEATEGGGQLKT' A
#
# COMPACT_ATOMS: atom_id res chain seq x y z
N MET A 1 2.07 -13.03 13.45
CA MET A 1 1.78 -11.77 12.73
C MET A 1 0.92 -12.15 11.54
N THR A 2 -0.26 -11.54 11.40
CA THR A 2 -1.24 -11.92 10.38
C THR A 2 -1.51 -10.72 9.49
N LEU A 3 -1.42 -10.90 8.18
CA LEU A 3 -1.79 -9.89 7.20
C LEU A 3 -3.23 -10.14 6.75
N LEU A 4 -4.05 -9.10 6.79
CA LEU A 4 -5.42 -9.12 6.27
C LEU A 4 -5.48 -8.12 5.10
N LEU A 5 -5.99 -8.56 3.96
CA LEU A 5 -6.33 -7.71 2.82
C LEU A 5 -7.86 -7.76 2.68
N ASP A 6 -8.54 -6.63 2.82
CA ASP A 6 -10.01 -6.56 2.82
C ASP A 6 -10.70 -7.56 3.77
N GLY A 7 -10.09 -7.77 4.95
CA GLY A 7 -10.57 -8.74 5.94
C GLY A 7 -10.31 -10.21 5.59
N GLN A 8 -9.69 -10.50 4.45
CA GLN A 8 -9.23 -11.84 4.07
C GLN A 8 -7.79 -12.08 4.52
N GLU A 9 -7.56 -13.22 5.16
CA GLU A 9 -6.25 -13.59 5.67
C GLU A 9 -5.30 -13.97 4.53
N VAL A 10 -4.16 -13.29 4.44
CA VAL A 10 -3.07 -13.68 3.54
C VAL A 10 -2.11 -14.59 4.31
N ARG A 11 -2.16 -15.87 3.97
CA ARG A 11 -1.36 -16.92 4.61
C ARG A 11 -0.01 -17.02 3.93
N GLY A 12 1.02 -16.60 4.65
CA GLY A 12 2.39 -16.58 4.15
C GLY A 12 3.40 -16.72 5.28
N LYS A 13 4.58 -17.21 4.94
CA LYS A 13 5.73 -17.31 5.84
C LYS A 13 6.63 -16.10 5.68
N ASN A 14 7.44 -15.82 6.70
CA ASN A 14 8.48 -14.78 6.65
C ASN A 14 7.94 -13.38 6.29
N LEU A 15 6.79 -13.01 6.86
CA LEU A 15 6.17 -11.70 6.66
C LEU A 15 7.15 -10.59 7.09
N LYS A 16 7.51 -9.72 6.14
CA LYS A 16 8.32 -8.53 6.35
C LYS A 16 7.53 -7.30 5.92
N VAL A 17 7.50 -6.29 6.78
CA VAL A 17 6.82 -5.03 6.53
C VAL A 17 7.85 -3.91 6.61
N THR A 18 7.96 -3.12 5.54
CA THR A 18 8.88 -1.97 5.44
C THR A 18 8.06 -0.72 5.18
N GLY A 19 8.02 0.20 6.14
CA GLY A 19 7.41 1.52 5.96
C GLY A 19 8.47 2.56 5.61
N ASN A 20 8.29 3.26 4.49
CA ASN A 20 9.05 4.46 4.14
C ASN A 20 8.16 5.69 4.35
N LEU A 21 8.32 6.34 5.50
CA LEU A 21 7.62 7.56 5.86
C LEU A 21 8.63 8.70 5.79
N ARG A 22 8.65 9.42 4.66
CA ARG A 22 9.42 10.65 4.53
C ARG A 22 8.72 11.74 5.35
N ILE A 23 9.40 12.24 6.38
CA ILE A 23 9.01 13.44 7.10
C ILE A 23 9.76 14.60 6.45
N GLU A 24 9.05 15.48 5.76
CA GLU A 24 9.66 16.70 5.22
C GLU A 24 9.45 17.84 6.22
N SER A 25 10.56 18.38 6.72
CA SER A 25 10.59 19.62 7.48
C SER A 25 10.61 20.76 6.47
N ASP A 26 9.46 21.37 6.18
CA ASP A 26 9.44 22.64 5.46
C ASP A 26 10.09 23.68 6.38
N ASP A 27 11.36 24.04 6.12
CA ASP A 27 11.95 25.23 6.72
C ASP A 27 11.27 26.44 6.09
N LEU A 28 10.25 26.95 6.79
CA LEU A 28 9.44 28.10 6.42
C LEU A 28 10.18 29.43 6.65
N SER A 29 11.52 29.44 6.78
CA SER A 29 12.31 30.66 6.91
C SER A 29 12.66 31.28 5.56
N GLY A 30 11.70 32.01 5.00
CA GLY A 30 12.00 33.13 4.12
C GLY A 30 11.88 32.87 2.62
N GLN A 31 10.66 33.00 2.09
CA GLN A 31 10.42 33.70 0.82
C GLN A 31 9.00 34.27 0.80
N THR A 32 8.90 35.43 0.18
CA THR A 32 7.84 36.43 0.24
C THR A 32 6.58 36.06 -0.56
N SER A 33 5.45 36.67 -0.15
CA SER A 33 4.13 36.68 -0.78
C SER A 33 4.10 36.55 -2.32
N ASN A 34 3.52 35.46 -2.84
CA ASN A 34 2.35 35.48 -3.73
C ASN A 34 1.94 34.04 -4.12
N THR A 35 0.63 33.80 -4.27
CA THR A 35 -0.06 32.57 -4.72
C THR A 35 -0.40 31.51 -3.64
N ASP A 36 -1.56 31.70 -3.02
CA ASP A 36 -2.14 30.88 -1.93
C ASP A 36 -2.83 29.57 -2.39
N LYS A 37 -2.50 29.03 -3.58
CA LYS A 37 -3.16 27.81 -4.13
C LYS A 37 -2.25 26.93 -4.99
N GLY A 38 -1.04 26.67 -4.52
CA GLY A 38 -0.27 25.53 -5.00
C GLY A 38 -0.59 24.32 -4.12
N HIS A 39 -1.35 23.35 -4.62
CA HIS A 39 -1.45 22.02 -4.01
C HIS A 39 -0.03 21.45 -3.80
N LYS A 40 0.59 21.70 -2.64
CA LYS A 40 1.75 20.95 -2.15
C LYS A 40 1.22 19.56 -1.81
N GLY A 41 1.06 18.73 -2.84
CA GLY A 41 0.54 17.39 -2.73
C GLY A 41 1.32 16.61 -1.68
N PHE A 42 0.59 15.92 -0.80
CA PHE A 42 1.20 14.96 0.12
C PHE A 42 2.07 14.02 -0.69
N LYS A 43 3.38 14.00 -0.40
CA LYS A 43 4.26 12.97 -0.93
C LYS A 43 3.74 11.61 -0.45
N PRO A 44 3.60 10.60 -1.32
CA PRO A 44 3.06 9.30 -0.94
C PRO A 44 3.95 8.66 0.12
N LYS A 45 3.33 8.15 1.19
CA LYS A 45 3.99 7.27 2.15
C LYS A 45 3.92 5.85 1.58
N THR A 46 5.04 5.17 1.48
CA THR A 46 5.09 3.83 0.87
C THR A 46 5.19 2.77 1.97
N LEU A 47 4.30 1.79 1.93
CA LEU A 47 4.37 0.59 2.75
C LEU A 47 4.61 -0.61 1.84
N THR A 48 5.74 -1.29 2.00
CA THR A 48 6.06 -2.51 1.26
C THR A 48 5.91 -3.71 2.17
N VAL A 49 5.06 -4.65 1.77
CA VAL A 49 4.85 -5.91 2.47
C VAL A 49 5.35 -7.06 1.59
N SER A 50 6.19 -7.92 2.14
CA SER A 50 6.65 -9.13 1.47
C SER A 50 6.47 -10.36 2.33
N LEU A 51 6.12 -11.48 1.70
CA LEU A 51 5.90 -12.78 2.32
C LEU A 51 6.17 -13.90 1.32
N MET A 52 6.29 -15.13 1.81
CA MET A 52 6.50 -16.33 0.99
C MET A 52 5.30 -17.27 1.11
N ILE A 53 4.71 -17.64 -0.03
CA ILE A 53 3.72 -18.72 -0.12
C ILE A 53 4.40 -19.92 -0.78
N PRO A 54 4.53 -21.07 -0.10
CA PRO A 54 5.09 -22.28 -0.70
C PRO A 54 4.24 -22.73 -1.89
N PHE A 55 4.88 -23.23 -2.96
CA PHE A 55 4.17 -23.69 -4.16
C PHE A 55 3.18 -24.83 -3.89
N VAL A 56 3.48 -25.68 -2.89
CA VAL A 56 2.58 -26.77 -2.45
C VAL A 56 1.24 -26.24 -1.95
N ASP A 57 1.19 -25.00 -1.47
CA ASP A 57 0.00 -24.32 -0.96
C ASP A 57 -0.73 -23.55 -2.08
N GLN A 58 -0.85 -24.16 -3.25
CA GLN A 58 -1.43 -23.55 -4.47
C GLN A 58 -2.82 -22.90 -4.28
N VAL A 59 -3.63 -23.40 -3.33
CA VAL A 59 -4.93 -22.81 -3.00
C VAL A 59 -4.76 -21.39 -2.45
N GLN A 60 -3.78 -21.18 -1.56
CA GLN A 60 -3.51 -19.87 -0.95
C GLN A 60 -3.03 -18.86 -2.00
N LEU A 61 -2.23 -19.30 -2.97
CA LEU A 61 -1.80 -18.45 -4.09
C LEU A 61 -2.98 -18.05 -4.98
N ARG A 62 -3.88 -18.98 -5.30
CA ARG A 62 -5.08 -18.71 -6.09
C ARG A 62 -6.03 -17.76 -5.38
N ASP A 63 -6.22 -17.94 -4.08
CA ASP A 63 -7.05 -17.04 -3.26
C ASP A 63 -6.50 -15.62 -3.23
N LEU A 64 -5.17 -15.48 -3.09
CA LEU A 64 -4.51 -14.18 -3.15
C LEU A 64 -4.69 -13.52 -4.52
N MET A 65 -4.47 -14.25 -5.62
CA MET A 65 -4.64 -13.69 -6.96
C MET A 65 -6.08 -13.26 -7.22
N ARG A 66 -7.07 -14.06 -6.77
CA ARG A 66 -8.49 -13.71 -6.86
C ARG A 66 -8.82 -12.42 -6.11
N LEU A 67 -8.17 -12.18 -4.97
CA LEU A 67 -8.36 -10.96 -4.19
C LEU A 67 -7.73 -9.74 -4.88
N VAL A 68 -6.56 -9.90 -5.50
CA VAL A 68 -5.87 -8.82 -6.25
C VAL A 68 -6.61 -8.47 -7.54
N GLU A 69 -7.18 -9.47 -8.21
CA GLU A 69 -7.96 -9.29 -9.44
C GLU A 69 -9.42 -8.89 -9.17
N ALA A 70 -9.83 -8.78 -7.90
CA ALA A 70 -11.18 -8.39 -7.55
C ALA A 70 -11.47 -6.98 -8.07
N THR A 71 -12.43 -6.87 -8.97
CA THR A 71 -12.94 -5.60 -9.49
C THR A 71 -14.21 -5.20 -8.74
N GLU A 72 -14.49 -3.90 -8.67
CA GLU A 72 -15.77 -3.40 -8.19
C GLU A 72 -16.90 -3.71 -9.19
N GLY A 73 -18.16 -3.50 -8.80
CA GLY A 73 -19.35 -3.87 -9.59
C GLY A 73 -19.43 -3.29 -11.00
N GLY A 74 -18.55 -2.34 -11.37
CA GLY A 74 -18.41 -1.78 -12.72
C GLY A 74 -17.14 -2.20 -13.47
N GLY A 75 -16.40 -3.22 -13.02
CA GLY A 75 -15.14 -3.66 -13.64
C GLY A 75 -13.93 -2.77 -13.34
N GLN A 76 -14.09 -1.80 -12.42
CA GLN A 76 -13.00 -0.94 -11.97
C GLN A 76 -12.09 -1.75 -11.04
N LEU A 77 -10.76 -1.56 -11.14
CA LEU A 77 -9.84 -2.08 -10.14
C LEU A 77 -10.26 -1.52 -8.78
N LYS A 78 -10.48 -2.40 -7.81
CA LYS A 78 -10.83 -2.00 -6.45
C LYS A 78 -9.60 -1.32 -5.85
N THR A 79 -9.66 0.00 -5.68
CA THR A 79 -8.57 0.85 -5.16
C THR A 79 -8.60 0.97 -3.65
#